data_AF-A0A3Q9RPB5-F1
#
_entry.id   AF-A0A3Q9RPB5-F1
#
_cell.length_a   1.000
_cell.length_b   1.000
_cell.length_c   1.000
_cell.angle_alpha   90.00
_cell.angle_beta   90.00
_cell.angle_gamma   90.00
#
_symmetry.space_group_name_H-M   'P 1'
#
loop_
_entity.id
_entity.type
_entity.pdbx_description
1 polymer ?
#
loop_
_entity_poly.entity_id
_entity_poly.type
_entity_poly.pdbx_seq_one_letter_code
_entity_poly.pdbx_strand_id
1 'polypeptide(L)' 'MELKNYKKEDLFYCYSIHLFHFLKANGFYYLFKDKNPSSDKFYWVFERTPKFLEALTMYTDNKNK' A
#
# COMPACT_ATOMS: atom_id res chain seq x y z
N MET A 1 3.80 -5.74 17.70
CA MET A 1 3.60 -6.35 16.36
C MET A 1 4.92 -6.23 15.63
N GLU A 2 5.76 -7.27 15.72
CA GLU A 2 7.12 -7.22 15.18
C GLU A 2 7.10 -7.57 13.69
N LEU A 3 7.59 -6.66 12.83
CA LEU A 3 7.75 -6.84 11.38
C LEU A 3 8.79 -7.93 11.00
N LYS A 4 9.23 -8.76 11.95
CA LYS A 4 10.36 -9.70 11.83
C LYS A 4 10.19 -10.78 10.76
N ASN A 5 8.99 -10.94 10.20
CA ASN A 5 8.68 -12.00 9.23
C ASN A 5 8.41 -11.52 7.79
N TYR A 6 8.40 -10.20 7.53
CA TYR A 6 8.15 -9.69 6.17
C TYR A 6 9.47 -9.39 5.46
N LYS A 7 9.68 -9.97 4.27
CA LYS A 7 10.76 -9.53 3.39
C LYS A 7 10.37 -8.22 2.76
N LYS A 8 11.36 -7.40 2.38
CA LYS A 8 11.11 -6.12 1.70
C LYS A 8 10.24 -6.29 0.43
N GLU A 9 10.36 -7.43 -0.24
CA GLU A 9 9.61 -7.79 -1.44
C GLU A 9 8.11 -8.02 -1.17
N ASP A 10 7.75 -8.37 0.07
CA ASP A 10 6.38 -8.63 0.53
C ASP A 10 5.66 -7.35 0.95
N LEU A 11 6.34 -6.20 0.95
CA LEU A 11 5.82 -4.93 1.42
C LEU A 11 5.57 -3.98 0.24
N PHE A 12 4.42 -3.32 0.27
CA PHE A 12 4.06 -2.26 -0.66
C PHE A 12 3.99 -0.91 0.06
N TYR A 13 4.80 0.05 -0.39
CA TYR A 13 4.83 1.39 0.16
C TYR A 13 3.93 2.32 -0.66
N CYS A 14 2.78 2.67 -0.10
CA CYS A 14 1.81 3.56 -0.72
C CYS A 14 2.06 5.01 -0.27
N TYR A 15 2.43 5.87 -1.22
CA TYR A 15 2.58 7.33 -1.01
C TYR A 15 1.41 8.15 -1.57
N SER A 16 0.47 7.51 -2.29
CA SER A 16 -0.68 8.19 -2.90
C SER A 16 -1.91 8.10 -2.01
N ILE A 17 -2.49 9.25 -1.66
CA ILE A 17 -3.71 9.32 -0.86
C ILE A 17 -4.92 8.70 -1.60
N HIS A 18 -5.00 8.86 -2.93
CA HIS A 18 -6.09 8.28 -3.73
C HIS A 18 -6.02 6.76 -3.76
N LEU A 19 -4.82 6.21 -3.95
CA LEU A 19 -4.61 4.76 -3.89
C LEU A 19 -4.92 4.23 -2.49
N PHE A 20 -4.49 4.93 -1.43
CA PHE A 20 -4.82 4.56 -0.06
C PHE A 20 -6.34 4.47 0.18
N HIS A 21 -7.11 5.49 -0.25
CA HIS A 21 -8.57 5.47 -0.11
C HIS A 21 -9.21 4.32 -0.90
N PHE A 22 -8.74 4.06 -2.13
CA PHE A 22 -9.21 2.94 -2.93
C PHE A 22 -8.95 1.60 -2.21
N LEU A 23 -7.72 1.37 -1.75
CA LEU A 23 -7.35 0.14 -1.05
C LEU A 23 -8.17 -0.06 0.22
N LYS A 24 -8.37 1.01 1.00
CA LYS A 24 -9.19 0.98 2.21
C LYS A 24 -10.66 0.67 1.89
N ALA A 25 -11.22 1.27 0.84
CA ALA A 25 -12.60 1.00 0.40
C ALA A 25 -12.79 -0.45 -0.07
N ASN A 26 -11.73 -1.09 -0.58
CA ASN A 26 -11.71 -2.50 -0.97
C ASN A 26 -11.35 -3.45 0.20
N GLY A 27 -11.30 -2.95 1.44
CA GLY A 27 -11.10 -3.77 2.64
C GLY A 27 -9.64 -4.12 2.96
N PHE A 28 -8.66 -3.48 2.31
CA PHE A 28 -7.26 -3.67 2.64
C PHE A 28 -6.83 -2.77 3.80
N TYR A 29 -6.12 -3.35 4.77
CA TYR A 29 -5.57 -2.63 5.91
C TYR A 29 -4.05 -2.50 5.79
N TYR A 30 -3.52 -1.35 6.20
CA TYR A 30 -2.09 -1.13 6.25
C TYR A 30 -1.49 -1.81 7.49
N LEU A 31 -0.27 -2.33 7.36
CA LEU A 31 0.52 -2.87 8.45
C LEU A 31 1.00 -1.75 9.38
N PHE A 32 1.56 -0.68 8.80
CA PHE A 32 1.94 0.52 9.52
C PHE A 32 1.90 1.76 8.63
N LYS A 33 1.88 2.92 9.28
CA LYS A 33 1.95 4.24 8.65
C LYS A 33 3.14 4.97 9.26
N ASP A 34 3.91 5.64 8.44
CA ASP A 34 5.05 6.42 8.89
C ASP A 34 5.29 7.63 7.96
N LYS A 35 6.24 8.49 8.31
CA LYS A 35 6.58 9.71 7.59
C LYS A 35 8.00 9.56 7.04
N ASN A 36 8.16 9.77 5.73
CA ASN A 36 9.50 9.75 5.14
C ASN A 36 10.26 11.00 5.62
N PRO A 37 11.38 10.84 6.36
CA PRO A 37 12.10 11.98 6.95
C PRO A 37 12.71 12.91 5.90
N SER A 38 12.99 12.42 4.68
CA SER A 38 13.60 13.23 3.62
C SER A 38 12.61 14.07 2.82
N SER A 39 11.33 13.65 2.75
CA SER A 39 10.32 14.34 1.93
C SER A 39 9.16 14.91 2.76
N ASP A 40 9.15 14.65 4.07
CA ASP A 40 8.09 15.01 5.00
C ASP A 40 6.69 14.44 4.61
N LYS A 41 6.65 13.46 3.70
CA LYS A 41 5.42 12.83 3.22
C LYS A 41 5.06 11.59 4.02
N PHE A 42 3.79 11.45 4.33
CA PHE A 42 3.27 10.22 4.92
C PHE A 42 3.19 9.10 3.89
N TYR A 43 3.44 7.88 4.36
CA TYR A 43 3.27 6.66 3.60
C TYR A 43 2.61 5.58 4.45
N TRP A 44 1.92 4.67 3.76
CA TRP A 44 1.27 3.51 4.34
C TRP A 44 1.89 2.25 3.75
N VAL A 45 2.21 1.29 4.60
CA VAL A 45 2.80 0.02 4.17
C VAL A 45 1.75 -1.06 4.24
N PHE A 46 1.58 -1.77 3.13
CA PHE A 46 0.65 -2.89 2.99
C PHE A 46 1.42 -4.18 2.74
N GLU A 47 0.79 -5.30 3.06
CA GLU A 47 1.27 -6.63 2.66
C GLU A 47 0.88 -6.91 1.20
N ARG A 48 1.84 -7.38 0.40
CA ARG A 48 1.65 -7.77 -1.01
C ARG A 48 1.07 -9.17 -1.12
N THR A 49 -0.16 -9.31 -0.65
CA THR A 49 -0.94 -10.53 -0.90
C THR A 49 -1.37 -10.62 -2.37
N PRO A 50 -1.66 -11.82 -2.91
CA PRO A 50 -2.17 -11.96 -4.28
C PRO A 50 -3.41 -11.10 -4.56
N LYS A 51 -4.37 -11.07 -3.63
CA LYS A 51 -5.57 -10.21 -3.71
C LYS A 51 -5.24 -8.72 -3.74
N PHE A 52 -4.22 -8.30 -3.00
CA PHE A 52 -3.74 -6.91 -3.03
C PHE A 52 -3.18 -6.54 -4.40
N LEU A 53 -2.39 -7.43 -5.00
CA LEU A 53 -1.84 -7.22 -6.34
C LEU A 53 -2.95 -7.12 -7.39
N GLU A 54 -3.98 -7.96 -7.31
CA GLU A 54 -5.15 -7.88 -8.19
C GLU A 54 -5.85 -6.51 -8.07
N ALA A 55 -6.12 -6.04 -6.86
CA ALA A 55 -6.73 -4.73 -6.63
C ALA A 55 -5.86 -3.57 -7.15
N LEU A 56 -4.53 -3.69 -7.00
CA LEU A 56 -3.58 -2.70 -7.51
C LEU A 56 -3.57 -2.63 -9.04
N THR A 57 -3.64 -3.78 -9.71
CA THR A 57 -3.78 -3.87 -11.17
C THR A 57 -5.09 -3.24 -11.62
N MET A 58 -6.22 -3.58 -10.97
CA MET A 58 -7.52 -2.99 -11.28
C MET A 58 -7.53 -1.46 -11.15
N TYR A 59 -6.89 -0.92 -10.10
CA TYR A 59 -6.78 0.53 -9.94
C TYR A 59 -5.96 1.18 -11.06
N THR A 60 -4.86 0.54 -11.46
CA THR A 60 -3.96 1.05 -12.50
C THR A 60 -4.61 1.04 -13.87
N ASP A 61 -5.30 -0.05 -14.22
CA ASP A 61 -6.00 -0.19 -15.49
C ASP A 61 -7.15 0.82 -15.65
N ASN A 62 -7.91 1.06 -14.57
CA ASN A 62 -8.97 2.08 -14.57
C ASN A 62 -8.44 3.51 -14.69
N LYS A 63 -7.16 3.75 -14.40
CA LYS A 63 -6.55 5.08 -14.48
C LYS A 63 -6.03 5.42 -15.89
N ASN A 64 -5.82 4.39 -16.71
CA ASN A 64 -5.27 4.50 -18.07
C ASN A 64 -6.37 4.42 -19.16
N LYS A 65 -7.64 4.33 -18.75
CA LYS A 65 -8.82 4.49 -19.61
C LYS A 65 -9.36 5.91 -19.48
#